data_AF-A4AW01-F1
#
_entry.id   AF-A4AW01-F1
#
_cell.length_a   1.000
_cell.length_b   1.000
_cell.length_c   1.000
_cell.angle_alpha   90.00
_cell.angle_beta   90.00
_cell.angle_gamma   90.00
#
_symmetry.space_group_name_H-M   'P 1'
#
loop_
_entity.id
_entity.type
_entity.pdbx_description
1 polymer ?
#
loop_
_entity_poly.entity_id
_entity_poly.type
_entity_poly.pdbx_seq_one_letter_code
_entity_poly.pdbx_strand_id
1 'polypeptide(L)' 'MGKVFIMTADKAPKKILIFDVLGTQVMQTTLLREELNVSELDAGVYVLRVYEKNKIATRKLIIK' A
#
# COMPACT_ATOMS: atom_id res chain seq x y z
N MET A 1 8.53 14.13 2.32
CA MET A 1 8.71 12.71 1.98
C MET A 1 7.67 11.90 2.71
N GLY A 2 6.67 11.39 2.00
CA GLY A 2 5.62 10.53 2.55
C GLY A 2 6.09 9.07 2.57
N LYS A 3 6.00 8.43 3.72
CA LYS A 3 6.35 7.01 3.90
C LYS A 3 5.32 6.29 4.76
N VAL A 4 5.07 5.03 4.44
CA VAL A 4 4.17 4.14 5.17
C VAL A 4 4.91 2.85 5.46
N PHE A 5 4.72 2.28 6.65
CA PHE A 5 5.29 0.99 7.02
C PHE A 5 4.23 -0.11 6.96
N ILE A 6 4.50 -1.15 6.18
CA ILE A 6 3.65 -2.32 5.99
C ILE A 6 4.36 -3.54 6.59
N MET A 7 4.02 -3.82 7.84
CA MET A 7 4.56 -4.94 8.61
C MET A 7 3.62 -6.15 8.51
N THR A 8 4.19 -7.32 8.27
CA THR A 8 3.48 -8.60 8.20
C THR A 8 4.23 -9.67 8.98
N ALA A 9 3.50 -10.66 9.51
CA ALA A 9 4.08 -11.73 10.33
C ALA A 9 5.08 -12.59 9.54
N ASP A 10 4.75 -12.90 8.27
CA ASP A 10 5.55 -13.82 7.45
C ASP A 10 6.77 -13.14 6.81
N LYS A 11 6.84 -11.80 6.86
CA LYS A 11 7.91 -10.96 6.27
C LYS A 11 8.26 -11.35 4.83
N ALA A 12 7.29 -11.87 4.08
CA ALA A 12 7.48 -12.30 2.70
C ALA A 12 7.30 -11.11 1.75
N PRO A 13 7.67 -11.26 0.46
CA PRO A 13 7.37 -10.25 -0.54
C PRO A 13 5.88 -9.91 -0.57
N LYS A 14 5.58 -8.62 -0.51
CA LYS A 14 4.21 -8.08 -0.51
C LYS A 14 3.92 -7.42 -1.83
N LYS A 15 2.87 -7.82 -2.53
CA LYS A 15 2.34 -7.04 -3.64
C LYS A 15 1.40 -5.98 -3.08
N ILE A 16 1.71 -4.72 -3.35
CA ILE A 16 0.96 -3.55 -2.89
C ILE A 16 0.20 -2.96 -4.07
N LEU A 17 -1.09 -2.74 -3.88
CA LEU A 17 -1.95 -1.98 -4.78
C LEU A 17 -2.58 -0.82 -4.00
N ILE A 18 -2.54 0.38 -4.58
CA ILE A 18 -3.24 1.55 -4.03
C ILE A 18 -4.26 2.02 -5.07
N PHE A 19 -5.47 2.25 -4.60
CA PHE A 19 -6.57 2.78 -5.40
C PHE A 19 -7.06 4.11 -4.81
N ASP A 20 -7.56 4.99 -5.66
CA ASP A 20 -8.37 6.12 -5.21
C ASP A 20 -9.76 5.66 -4.72
N VAL A 21 -10.59 6.59 -4.24
CA VAL A 21 -11.95 6.29 -3.76
C VAL A 21 -12.93 5.88 -4.86
N LEU A 22 -12.61 6.14 -6.12
CA LEU A 22 -13.40 5.73 -7.28
C LEU A 22 -13.03 4.31 -7.76
N GLY A 23 -11.96 3.74 -7.21
CA GLY A 23 -11.45 2.42 -7.57
C GLY A 23 -10.39 2.42 -8.66
N THR A 24 -9.90 3.59 -9.10
CA THR A 24 -8.80 3.71 -10.05
C THR A 24 -7.51 3.28 -9.38
N GLN A 25 -6.74 2.36 -10.00
CA GLN A 25 -5.43 1.98 -9.48
C GLN A 25 -4.43 3.09 -9.75
N VAL A 26 -3.87 3.67 -8.70
CA VAL A 26 -2.89 4.78 -8.78
C VAL A 26 -1.47 4.33 -8.51
N MET A 27 -1.27 3.20 -7.83
CA MET A 27 0.06 2.64 -7.59
C MET A 27 0.01 1.11 -7.55
N GLN A 28 1.07 0.49 -8.08
CA GLN A 28 1.36 -0.94 -7.89
C GLN A 28 2.85 -1.13 -7.70
N THR A 29 3.24 -1.87 -6.66
CA THR A 29 4.66 -2.21 -6.42
C THR A 29 4.79 -3.53 -5.67
N THR A 30 6.00 -4.11 -5.70
CA THR A 30 6.38 -5.25 -4.88
C THR A 30 7.32 -4.77 -3.79
N LEU A 31 6.92 -4.98 -2.55
CA LEU A 31 7.67 -4.57 -1.38
C LEU A 31 8.38 -5.77 -0.74
N LEU A 32 9.71 -5.73 -0.74
CA LEU A 32 10.57 -6.75 -0.10
C LEU A 32 10.89 -6.43 1.37
N ARG A 33 10.71 -5.18 1.78
CA ARG A 33 10.93 -4.69 3.15
C ARG A 33 9.60 -4.24 3.75
N GLU A 34 9.64 -3.31 4.72
CA GLU A 34 8.45 -2.78 5.37
C GLU A 34 8.12 -1.36 4.91
N GLU A 35 9.09 -0.59 4.42
CA GLU A 35 8.89 0.81 4.04
C GLU A 35 8.40 0.98 2.60
N LEU A 36 7.24 1.61 2.44
CA LEU A 36 6.67 2.03 1.16
C LEU A 36 6.77 3.56 1.04
N ASN A 37 7.40 4.03 -0.05
CA ASN A 37 7.38 5.44 -0.41
C ASN A 37 6.03 5.78 -1.07
N VAL A 38 5.36 6.81 -0.53
CA VAL A 38 4.08 7.33 -1.04
C VAL A 38 4.18 8.82 -1.38
N SER A 39 5.39 9.34 -1.56
CA SER A 39 5.62 10.78 -1.79
C SER A 39 5.05 11.30 -3.11
N GLU A 40 4.74 10.42 -4.07
CA GLU A 40 4.14 10.77 -5.36
C GLU A 40 2.61 10.81 -5.32
N LEU A 41 2.00 10.43 -4.19
CA LEU A 41 0.55 10.50 -4.00
C LEU A 41 0.19 11.84 -3.36
N ASP A 42 -0.82 12.49 -3.93
CA ASP A 42 -1.39 13.72 -3.37
C ASP A 42 -2.09 13.46 -2.02
N ALA A 43 -2.33 14.54 -1.28
CA ALA A 43 -3.15 14.47 -0.06
C ALA A 43 -4.56 13.97 -0.38
N GLY A 44 -5.06 13.02 0.40
CA GLY A 44 -6.32 12.37 0.10
C GLY A 44 -6.54 11.06 0.83
N VAL A 45 -7.62 10.38 0.46
CA VAL A 45 -8.00 9.06 0.98
C VAL A 45 -7.87 8.03 -0.13
N TYR A 46 -7.26 6.90 0.21
CA TYR A 46 -6.98 5.81 -0.70
C TYR A 46 -7.36 4.47 -0.08
N VAL A 47 -7.47 3.45 -0.93
CA VAL A 47 -7.63 2.05 -0.55
C VAL A 47 -6.32 1.33 -0.80
N LEU A 48 -5.69 0.86 0.27
CA LEU A 48 -4.47 0.04 0.23
C LEU A 48 -4.86 -1.44 0.27
N ARG A 49 -4.47 -2.21 -0.75
CA ARG A 49 -4.52 -3.67 -0.73
C ARG A 49 -3.12 -4.24 -0.68
N VAL A 50 -2.91 -5.15 0.27
CA VAL A 50 -1.64 -5.84 0.49
C VAL A 50 -1.87 -7.32 0.29
N TYR A 51 -1.14 -7.91 -0.64
CA TYR A 51 -1.13 -9.35 -0.89
C TYR A 51 0.19 -9.92 -0.36
N GLU A 52 0.13 -10.94 0.47
CA GLU A 52 1.29 -11.69 0.93
C GLU A 52 0.97 -13.18 0.83
N LYS A 53 1.63 -13.90 -0.09
CA LYS A 53 1.31 -15.29 -0.44
C LYS A 53 -0.18 -15.43 -0.82
N ASN A 54 -0.97 -16.15 -0.03
CA ASN A 54 -2.40 -16.38 -0.18
C ASN A 54 -3.26 -15.48 0.73
N LYS A 55 -2.66 -14.53 1.45
CA LYS A 55 -3.35 -13.60 2.36
C LYS A 55 -3.54 -12.25 1.69
N ILE A 56 -4.68 -11.61 1.96
CA ILE A 56 -5.01 -10.27 1.48
C ILE A 56 -5.46 -9.42 2.67
N ALA A 57 -4.92 -8.22 2.78
CA ALA A 57 -5.39 -7.20 3.71
C ALA A 57 -5.80 -5.94 2.95
N THR A 58 -6.95 -5.37 3.30
CA THR A 58 -7.43 -4.09 2.74
C THR A 58 -7.54 -3.08 3.87
N ARG A 59 -6.94 -1.89 3.70
CA ARG A 59 -6.98 -0.79 4.67
C ARG A 59 -7.21 0.55 4.00
N LYS A 60 -7.87 1.47 4.70
CA LYS A 60 -7.91 2.88 4.32
C LYS A 60 -6.54 3.50 4.56
N LEU A 61 -5.99 4.17 3.56
CA LEU A 61 -4.76 4.97 3.64
C LEU A 61 -5.15 6.45 3.55
N ILE A 62 -4.65 7.27 4.46
CA ILE A 62 -4.88 8.72 4.46
C ILE A 62 -3.53 9.41 4.34
N ILE A 63 -3.39 10.26 3.33
CA ILE A 63 -2.23 11.13 3.12
C ILE A 63 -2.66 12.57 3.42
N LYS A 64 -1.85 13.28 4.20
CA LYS A 64 -2.09 14.66 4.64
C LYS A 64 -1.09 15.60 4.00
#